data_AF-A0A3B8X4J2-F1
#
_entry.id   AF-A0A3B8X4J2-F1
#
_cell.length_a   1.000
_cell.length_b   1.000
_cell.length_c   1.000
_cell.angle_alpha   90.00
_cell.angle_beta   90.00
_cell.angle_gamma   90.00
#
_symmetry.space_group_name_H-M   'P 1'
#
loop_
_entity.id
_entity.type
_entity.pdbx_description
1 polymer ?
#
loop_
_entity_poly.entity_id
_entity_poly.type
_entity_poly.pdbx_seq_one_letter_code
_entity_poly.pdbx_strand_id
1 'polypeptide(L)'
;ESEERDDGTRRTTRYDVDLSKCIYCGFCEEACPVDSIVLTRHMHYHAEERSGLLYDKNQLLEHGDKLEAQIAADRELDAPFR
;
A
#
# COMPACT_ATOMS: atom_id res chain seq x y z
N GLU A 1 -10.36 4.90 -8.64
CA GLU A 1 -10.62 5.09 -10.08
C GLU A 1 -9.39 4.69 -10.89
N SER A 2 -9.52 4.36 -12.17
CA SER A 2 -8.39 4.00 -13.05
C SER A 2 -8.65 4.31 -14.51
N GLU A 3 -7.59 4.61 -15.25
CA GLU A 3 -7.61 4.93 -16.68
C GLU A 3 -6.57 4.09 -17.44
N GLU A 4 -6.82 3.88 -18.73
CA GLU A 4 -5.88 3.28 -19.67
C GLU A 4 -4.96 4.37 -20.23
N ARG A 5 -3.67 4.11 -20.28
CA ARG A 5 -2.64 5.02 -20.80
C ARG A 5 -2.27 4.66 -22.24
N ASP A 6 -1.57 5.55 -22.92
CA ASP A 6 -1.11 5.37 -24.31
C ASP A 6 -0.21 4.14 -24.52
N ASP A 7 0.44 3.66 -23.46
CA ASP A 7 1.28 2.45 -23.45
C ASP A 7 0.47 1.14 -23.30
N GLY A 8 -0.87 1.23 -23.31
CA GLY A 8 -1.79 0.11 -23.10
C GLY A 8 -1.87 -0.37 -21.65
N THR A 9 -1.20 0.30 -20.71
CA THR A 9 -1.29 -0.06 -19.28
C THR A 9 -2.45 0.65 -18.60
N ARG A 10 -3.11 -0.04 -17.68
CA ARG A 10 -4.15 0.54 -16.83
C ARG A 10 -3.58 0.93 -15.47
N ARG A 11 -3.74 2.19 -15.08
CA ARG A 11 -3.21 2.72 -13.81
C ARG A 11 -4.29 3.41 -13.01
N THR A 12 -4.20 3.32 -11.69
CA THR A 12 -5.13 4.00 -10.78
C THR A 12 -4.95 5.51 -10.88
N THR A 13 -6.04 6.25 -11.07
CA THR A 13 -6.06 7.73 -10.97
C THR A 13 -6.32 8.16 -9.53
N ARG A 14 -7.02 7.32 -8.76
CA ARG A 14 -7.33 7.53 -7.35
C ARG A 14 -7.26 6.22 -6.59
N TYR A 15 -6.53 6.23 -5.48
CA TYR A 15 -6.38 5.10 -4.56
C TYR A 15 -6.18 5.65 -3.15
N ASP A 16 -7.25 5.66 -2.36
CA ASP A 16 -7.24 6.26 -1.02
C ASP A 16 -7.49 5.17 0.02
N VAL A 17 -6.77 5.24 1.15
CA VAL A 17 -6.95 4.34 2.28
C VAL A 17 -7.20 5.16 3.55
N ASP A 18 -8.38 4.98 4.14
CA ASP A 18 -8.70 5.55 5.46
C ASP A 18 -8.14 4.63 6.55
N LEU A 19 -6.97 4.98 7.09
CA LEU A 19 -6.27 4.21 8.13
C LEU A 19 -7.03 4.14 9.45
N SER A 20 -8.02 5.02 9.65
CA SER A 20 -8.91 4.95 10.82
C SER A 20 -10.08 3.96 10.65
N LYS A 21 -10.31 3.48 9.42
CA LYS A 21 -11.27 2.40 9.12
C LYS A 21 -10.58 1.07 8.85
N CYS A 22 -9.34 1.11 8.38
CA CYS A 22 -8.52 -0.08 8.19
C CYS A 22 -8.37 -0.83 9.53
N ILE A 23 -8.54 -2.16 9.48
CA ILE A 23 -8.36 -3.06 10.63
C ILE A 23 -7.05 -3.85 10.56
N TYR A 24 -6.21 -3.54 9.58
CA TYR A 24 -4.87 -4.15 9.40
C TYR A 24 -4.89 -5.68 9.29
N CYS A 25 -5.90 -6.25 8.62
CA CYS A 25 -6.07 -7.70 8.53
C CYS A 25 -5.20 -8.41 7.47
N GLY A 26 -4.57 -7.68 6.55
CA GLY A 26 -3.73 -8.26 5.49
C GLY A 26 -4.47 -8.74 4.23
N PHE A 27 -5.81 -8.77 4.24
CA PHE A 27 -6.57 -9.29 3.08
C PHE A 27 -6.34 -8.51 1.78
N CYS A 28 -6.04 -7.21 1.84
CA CYS A 28 -5.72 -6.44 0.63
C CYS A 28 -4.40 -6.89 -0.01
N GLU A 29 -3.42 -7.30 0.80
CA GLU A 29 -2.14 -7.79 0.35
C GLU A 29 -2.28 -9.18 -0.27
N GLU A 30 -2.97 -10.11 0.42
CA GLU A 30 -3.24 -11.46 -0.09
C GLU A 30 -4.11 -11.46 -1.36
N ALA A 31 -5.07 -10.54 -1.46
CA ALA A 31 -5.95 -10.45 -2.62
C ALA A 31 -5.27 -9.84 -3.85
N CYS A 32 -4.11 -9.18 -3.68
CA CYS A 32 -3.48 -8.47 -4.78
C CYS A 32 -2.75 -9.45 -5.71
N PRO A 33 -3.13 -9.57 -6.99
CA PRO A 33 -2.52 -10.55 -7.91
C PRO A 33 -1.11 -10.16 -8.38
N VAL A 34 -0.65 -8.95 -8.04
CA VAL A 34 0.62 -8.36 -8.50
C VAL A 34 1.36 -7.66 -7.36
N ASP A 35 0.94 -7.90 -6.12
CA ASP A 35 1.53 -7.36 -4.90
C ASP A 35 1.74 -5.83 -4.91
N SER A 36 0.76 -5.08 -5.41
CA SER A 36 0.81 -3.62 -5.50
C SER A 36 0.53 -2.91 -4.17
N ILE A 37 -0.07 -3.60 -3.20
CA ILE A 37 -0.38 -3.09 -1.87
C ILE A 37 0.10 -4.11 -0.84
N VAL A 38 0.80 -3.63 0.19
CA VAL A 38 1.41 -4.47 1.23
C VAL A 38 1.26 -3.80 2.60
N LEU A 39 1.18 -4.60 3.66
CA LEU A 39 1.30 -4.12 5.04
C LEU A 39 2.77 -4.07 5.45
N THR A 40 3.25 -2.88 5.74
CA THR A 40 4.63 -2.68 6.19
C THR A 40 4.77 -2.87 7.71
N ARG A 41 6.00 -3.01 8.20
CA ARG A 41 6.32 -3.00 9.64
C ARG A 41 6.25 -1.60 10.27
N HIS A 42 5.84 -0.57 9.52
CA HIS A 42 5.75 0.79 10.03
C HIS A 42 4.51 0.97 10.92
N MET A 43 4.67 0.66 12.21
CA MET A 43 3.61 0.75 13.22
C MET A 43 3.65 2.05 14.04
N HIS A 44 4.71 2.83 13.90
CA HIS A 44 4.94 4.06 14.67
C HIS A 44 4.58 5.28 13.84
N TYR A 45 3.28 5.53 13.71
CA TYR A 45 2.74 6.74 13.11
C TYR A 45 1.65 7.31 14.04
N HIS A 46 1.47 8.62 13.95
CA HIS A 46 0.49 9.36 14.74
C HIS A 46 -0.02 10.52 13.89
N ALA A 47 -1.30 10.84 14.04
CA ALA A 47 -1.91 12.01 13.46
C ALA A 47 -2.76 12.70 14.54
N GLU A 48 -2.62 14.02 14.66
CA GLU A 48 -3.42 14.84 15.58
C GLU A 48 -4.84 15.06 15.06
N GLU A 49 -5.02 15.00 13.74
CA GLU A 49 -6.30 15.13 13.07
C GLU A 49 -6.64 13.88 12.25
N ARG A 50 -7.93 13.56 12.12
CA ARG A 50 -8.40 12.42 11.32
C ARG A 50 -7.98 12.51 9.86
N SER A 51 -7.89 13.72 9.31
CA SER A 51 -7.39 14.01 7.97
C SER A 51 -5.99 13.42 7.75
N GLY A 52 -5.13 13.43 8.77
CA GLY A 52 -3.80 12.83 8.73
C GLY A 52 -3.77 11.30 8.69
N LEU A 53 -4.93 10.63 8.80
CA LEU A 53 -5.08 9.18 8.64
C LEU A 53 -5.76 8.79 7.32
N LEU A 54 -6.12 9.76 6.47
CA LEU A 54 -6.61 9.48 5.12
C LEU A 54 -5.45 9.57 4.15
N TYR A 55 -4.91 8.42 3.74
CA TYR A 55 -3.78 8.38 2.83
C TYR A 55 -4.27 8.36 1.39
N ASP A 56 -3.78 9.28 0.58
CA ASP A 56 -3.98 9.25 -0.85
C ASP A 56 -2.92 8.39 -1.57
N LYS A 57 -3.07 8.27 -2.88
CA LYS A 57 -2.18 7.46 -3.73
C LYS A 57 -0.72 7.91 -3.63
N ASN A 58 -0.46 9.21 -3.59
CA ASN A 58 0.91 9.73 -3.59
C ASN A 58 1.60 9.43 -2.26
N GLN A 59 0.89 9.64 -1.15
CA GLN A 59 1.39 9.27 0.17
C GLN A 59 1.72 7.78 0.24
N LEU A 60 0.83 6.91 -0.25
CA LEU A 60 1.07 5.46 -0.26
C LEU A 60 2.30 5.08 -1.09
N LEU A 61 2.50 5.72 -2.25
CA LEU A 61 3.69 5.52 -3.07
C LEU A 61 4.97 5.99 -2.36
N GLU A 62 4.95 7.17 -1.74
CA GLU A 62 6.09 7.67 -0.96
C GLU A 62 6.45 6.75 0.22
N HIS A 63 5.45 6.15 0.86
CA HIS A 63 5.68 5.15 1.90
C HIS A 63 6.31 3.87 1.35
N GLY A 64 5.87 3.41 0.17
CA GLY A 64 6.49 2.30 -0.56
C GLY A 64 7.95 2.58 -0.86
N ASP A 65 8.25 3.72 -1.50
CA ASP A 65 9.61 4.12 -1.85
C ASP A 65 10.54 4.18 -0.63
N LYS A 66 10.06 4.71 0.51
CA LYS A 66 10.83 4.80 1.75
C LYS A 66 11.13 3.43 2.37
N LEU A 67 10.26 2.44 2.19
CA LEU A 67 10.30 1.15 2.89
C LEU A 67 10.65 -0.01 1.97
N GLU A 68 10.90 0.23 0.68
CA GLU A 68 11.09 -0.79 -0.35
C GLU A 68 12.12 -1.85 0.04
N ALA A 69 13.26 -1.45 0.61
CA ALA A 69 14.28 -2.40 1.06
C ALA A 69 13.78 -3.38 2.14
N GLN A 70 12.96 -2.90 3.08
CA GLN A 70 12.37 -3.74 4.12
C GLN A 70 11.24 -4.61 3.55
N ILE A 71 10.41 -4.04 2.68
CA ILE A 71 9.31 -4.75 1.99
C ILE A 71 9.88 -5.92 1.18
N ALA A 72 10.92 -5.67 0.38
CA ALA A 72 11.57 -6.70 -0.44
C ALA A 72 12.15 -7.83 0.41
N ALA A 73 12.84 -7.51 1.50
CA ALA A 73 13.40 -8.50 2.41
C ALA A 73 12.32 -9.34 3.10
N ASP A 74 11.23 -8.71 3.57
CA ASP A 74 10.13 -9.43 4.21
C ASP A 74 9.43 -10.38 3.23
N ARG A 75 9.26 -9.95 1.98
CA ARG A 75 8.67 -10.79 0.93
C ARG A 75 9.53 -11.97 0.54
N GLU A 76 10.86 -11.80 0.47
CA GLU A 76 11.77 -12.91 0.18
C GLU A 76 11.68 -14.01 1.25
N LEU A 77 11.54 -13.61 2.52
CA LEU A 77 11.36 -14.53 3.64
C LEU A 77 9.99 -15.24 3.61
N ASP A 78 8.95 -14.56 3.12
CA ASP A 78 7.57 -15.03 3.17
C ASP A 78 7.13 -15.80 1.89
N ALA A 79 7.86 -15.64 0.78
CA ALA A 79 7.60 -16.31 -0.50
C ALA A 79 7.46 -17.86 -0.46
N PRO A 80 8.06 -18.61 0.49
CA PRO A 80 7.78 -20.04 0.62
C PRO A 80 6.38 -20.37 1.15
N PHE A 81 5.70 -19.40 1.77
CA PHE A 81 4.43 -19.58 2.47
C PHE A 81 3.23 -18.94 1.75
N ARG A 82 3.48 -18.10 0.74
CA ARG A 82 2.46 -17.52 -0.15
C ARG A 82 3.01 -17.21 -1.54
#